data_AF-A0A382RI93-F1
#
_entry.id   AF-A0A382RI93-F1
#
_cell.length_a   1.000
_cell.length_b   1.000
_cell.length_c   1.000
_cell.angle_alpha   90.00
_cell.angle_beta   90.00
_cell.angle_gamma   90.00
#
_symmetry.space_group_name_H-M   'P 1'
#
loop_
_entity.id
_entity.type
_entity.pdbx_description
1 polymer ?
#
loop_
_entity_poly.entity_id
_entity_poly.type
_entity_poly.pdbx_seq_one_letter_code
_entity_poly.pdbx_strand_id
1 'polypeptide(L)'
;MSPRPTAYRYEPLLRKLDRSVEGLMERQIQNPDHDGVGGFISPDDGLAGPNGISSAATYGYAYLLPGASLHGDLDLVQRIEDAAAWARRKRTAGGRFDLLATNFDSSPDTGFTVQALAPVVRAAQRQEGDDEGARRIAAALGEIIRTAAPGMVAGGFHTPNHRWVLVSALSMSCELFPDLAPDVMPTIEAYLAETIDINQDGEFIERSTSVYNPVCDRALRLAAESLQRDELLSAVRANLEMSYHLMHEDATVVTSFSTRQDRGARAVPGGLADAYYWLARHDDDARFA
;
A
#
# COMPACT_ATOMS: atom_id res chain seq x y z
N MET A 1 32.66 -9.89 -10.32
CA MET A 1 31.25 -9.48 -10.54
C MET A 1 30.37 -10.37 -9.68
N SER A 2 29.85 -9.86 -8.56
CA SER A 2 28.78 -10.56 -7.84
C SER A 2 27.59 -10.74 -8.79
N PRO A 3 26.94 -11.91 -8.80
CA PRO A 3 25.75 -12.11 -9.63
C PRO A 3 24.72 -11.04 -9.27
N ARG A 4 24.19 -10.32 -10.28
CA ARG A 4 23.13 -9.33 -10.06
C ARG A 4 21.96 -10.02 -9.35
N PRO A 5 21.39 -9.41 -8.29
CA PRO A 5 20.27 -9.99 -7.56
C PRO A 5 19.15 -10.45 -8.50
N THR A 6 18.71 -11.71 -8.35
CA THR A 6 17.70 -12.32 -9.24
C THR A 6 16.28 -12.18 -8.70
N ALA A 7 16.11 -11.81 -7.43
CA ALA A 7 14.82 -11.82 -6.73
C ALA A 7 13.81 -10.76 -7.23
N TYR A 8 14.30 -9.63 -7.75
CA TYR A 8 13.49 -8.53 -8.28
C TYR A 8 13.48 -8.43 -9.80
N ARG A 9 13.78 -9.53 -10.49
CA ARG A 9 13.58 -9.57 -11.95
C ARG A 9 12.10 -9.46 -12.26
N TYR A 10 11.79 -8.74 -13.33
CA TYR A 10 10.43 -8.44 -13.71
C TYR A 10 9.62 -9.70 -14.04
N GLU A 11 10.18 -10.64 -14.80
CA GLU A 11 9.46 -11.83 -15.27
C GLU A 11 9.06 -12.81 -14.14
N PRO A 12 9.92 -13.11 -13.14
CA PRO A 12 9.50 -13.84 -11.95
C PRO A 12 8.40 -13.15 -11.14
N LEU A 13 8.39 -11.81 -11.07
CA LEU A 13 7.35 -11.06 -10.37
C LEU A 13 6.01 -11.14 -11.10
N LEU A 14 6.01 -11.08 -12.44
CA LEU A 14 4.80 -11.29 -13.24
C LEU A 14 4.18 -12.67 -13.01
N ARG A 15 4.99 -13.74 -12.95
CA ARG A 15 4.46 -15.08 -12.61
C ARG A 15 3.89 -15.19 -11.19
N LYS A 16 4.39 -14.37 -10.26
CA LYS A 16 3.79 -14.29 -8.91
C LYS A 16 2.48 -13.53 -8.96
N LEU A 17 2.42 -12.43 -9.71
CA LEU A 17 1.21 -11.65 -9.94
C LEU A 17 0.11 -12.52 -10.56
N ASP A 18 0.40 -13.27 -11.62
CA ASP A 18 -0.58 -14.14 -12.29
C ASP A 18 -1.21 -15.15 -11.32
N ARG A 19 -0.38 -15.84 -10.50
CA ARG A 19 -0.89 -16.76 -9.45
C ARG A 19 -1.70 -16.04 -8.38
N SER A 20 -1.32 -14.82 -8.01
CA SER A 20 -2.09 -14.01 -7.05
C SER A 20 -3.46 -13.62 -7.60
N VAL A 21 -3.57 -13.36 -8.91
CA VAL A 21 -4.85 -13.07 -9.57
C VAL A 21 -5.76 -14.29 -9.54
N GLU A 22 -5.25 -15.47 -9.90
CA GLU A 22 -6.02 -16.73 -9.87
C GLU A 22 -6.64 -16.97 -8.49
N GLY A 23 -5.83 -16.95 -7.43
CA GLY A 23 -6.32 -17.14 -6.05
C GLY A 23 -7.17 -15.97 -5.53
N LEU A 24 -7.12 -14.79 -6.16
CA LEU A 24 -7.99 -13.67 -5.82
C LEU A 24 -9.36 -13.79 -6.49
N MET A 25 -9.42 -14.26 -7.74
CA MET A 25 -10.67 -14.49 -8.47
C MET A 25 -11.58 -15.47 -7.73
N GLU A 26 -11.02 -16.52 -7.14
CA GLU A 26 -11.76 -17.50 -6.33
C GLU A 26 -12.39 -16.89 -5.06
N ARG A 27 -11.82 -15.79 -4.56
CA ARG A 27 -12.26 -15.13 -3.32
C ARG A 27 -13.17 -13.94 -3.55
N GLN A 28 -13.31 -13.49 -4.79
CA GLN A 28 -14.25 -12.42 -5.13
C GLN A 28 -15.67 -12.97 -5.21
N ILE A 29 -16.59 -12.35 -4.49
CA ILE A 29 -17.99 -12.76 -4.47
C ILE A 29 -18.64 -12.31 -5.79
N GLN A 30 -18.94 -13.26 -6.68
CA GLN A 30 -19.56 -12.97 -7.99
C GLN A 30 -21.08 -13.23 -8.05
N ASN A 31 -21.66 -13.88 -7.03
CA ASN A 31 -23.09 -14.16 -7.00
C ASN A 31 -23.90 -12.85 -6.88
N PRO A 32 -24.73 -12.47 -7.88
CA PRO A 32 -25.48 -11.21 -7.86
C PRO A 32 -26.50 -11.10 -6.73
N ASP A 33 -26.97 -12.24 -6.21
CA ASP A 33 -27.95 -12.29 -5.13
C ASP A 33 -27.31 -12.22 -3.73
N HIS A 34 -25.97 -12.18 -3.65
CA HIS A 34 -25.25 -12.11 -2.38
C HIS A 34 -25.01 -10.67 -1.94
N ASP A 35 -25.30 -10.33 -0.68
CA ASP A 35 -25.12 -8.97 -0.12
C ASP A 35 -23.69 -8.42 -0.26
N GLY A 36 -22.72 -9.33 -0.27
CA GLY A 36 -21.30 -9.06 -0.45
C GLY A 36 -20.81 -9.03 -1.90
N VAL A 37 -21.68 -9.11 -2.92
CA VAL A 37 -21.28 -9.14 -4.34
C VAL A 37 -20.28 -8.03 -4.71
N GLY A 38 -19.19 -8.40 -5.37
CA GLY A 38 -18.05 -7.55 -5.70
C GLY A 38 -16.95 -7.51 -4.63
N GLY A 39 -17.27 -7.83 -3.38
CA GLY A 39 -16.32 -7.89 -2.27
C GLY A 39 -15.43 -9.12 -2.30
N PHE A 40 -14.40 -9.13 -1.45
CA PHE A 40 -13.42 -10.21 -1.35
C PHE A 40 -13.49 -10.88 0.01
N ILE A 41 -13.57 -12.21 0.02
CA ILE A 41 -13.51 -13.00 1.25
C ILE A 41 -12.06 -13.08 1.70
N SER A 42 -11.79 -12.62 2.92
CA SER A 42 -10.49 -12.75 3.57
C SER A 42 -10.24 -14.21 3.97
N PRO A 43 -9.06 -14.78 3.66
CA PRO A 43 -8.73 -16.13 4.10
C PRO A 43 -8.47 -16.21 5.61
N ASP A 44 -8.19 -15.08 6.27
CA ASP A 44 -7.79 -15.05 7.67
C ASP A 44 -8.99 -15.17 8.63
N ASP A 45 -10.09 -14.50 8.31
CA ASP A 45 -11.28 -14.43 9.15
C ASP A 45 -12.58 -14.86 8.44
N GLY A 46 -12.52 -15.14 7.13
CA GLY A 46 -13.69 -15.52 6.32
C GLY A 46 -14.66 -14.37 6.04
N LEU A 47 -14.31 -13.12 6.38
CA LEU A 47 -15.17 -11.96 6.22
C LEU A 47 -14.90 -11.25 4.90
N ALA A 48 -15.95 -10.68 4.31
CA ALA A 48 -15.83 -9.68 3.25
C ALA A 48 -15.83 -8.27 3.86
N GLY A 49 -14.68 -7.88 4.43
CA GLY A 49 -14.50 -6.59 5.10
C GLY A 49 -14.26 -5.44 4.12
N PRO A 50 -14.87 -4.24 4.29
CA PRO A 50 -14.85 -3.15 3.30
C PRO A 50 -13.46 -2.73 2.80
N ASN A 51 -12.45 -2.77 3.67
CA ASN A 51 -11.03 -2.51 3.34
C ASN A 51 -10.43 -3.54 2.33
N GLY A 52 -11.10 -4.67 2.11
CA GLY A 52 -10.75 -5.70 1.13
C GLY A 52 -10.75 -5.21 -0.32
N ILE A 53 -11.33 -4.03 -0.62
CA ILE A 53 -11.23 -3.36 -1.92
C ILE A 53 -9.77 -3.14 -2.37
N SER A 54 -8.83 -3.00 -1.43
CA SER A 54 -7.39 -2.97 -1.71
C SER A 54 -6.91 -4.12 -2.60
N SER A 55 -7.58 -5.28 -2.54
CA SER A 55 -7.26 -6.45 -3.37
C SER A 55 -7.41 -6.17 -4.88
N ALA A 56 -8.31 -5.26 -5.27
CA ALA A 56 -8.51 -4.87 -6.67
C ALA A 56 -7.25 -4.27 -7.32
N ALA A 57 -6.28 -3.79 -6.52
CA ALA A 57 -4.98 -3.38 -7.03
C ALA A 57 -4.27 -4.51 -7.81
N THR A 58 -4.42 -5.76 -7.35
CA THR A 58 -3.82 -6.93 -8.01
C THR A 58 -4.37 -7.12 -9.43
N TYR A 59 -5.68 -6.97 -9.61
CA TYR A 59 -6.30 -6.99 -10.94
C TYR A 59 -5.80 -5.83 -11.81
N GLY A 60 -5.69 -4.63 -11.25
CA GLY A 60 -5.18 -3.48 -11.98
C GLY A 60 -3.74 -3.66 -12.45
N TYR A 61 -2.85 -4.20 -11.60
CA TYR A 61 -1.50 -4.55 -12.02
C TYR A 61 -1.49 -5.60 -13.14
N ALA A 62 -2.30 -6.65 -13.03
CA ALA A 62 -2.36 -7.69 -14.06
C ALA A 62 -2.90 -7.18 -15.39
N TYR A 63 -3.84 -6.24 -15.36
CA TYR A 63 -4.34 -5.57 -16.56
C TYR A 63 -3.28 -4.66 -17.21
N LEU A 64 -2.58 -3.84 -16.41
CA LEU A 64 -1.76 -2.72 -16.88
C LEU A 64 -0.30 -3.08 -17.20
N LEU A 65 0.23 -4.20 -16.68
CA LEU A 65 1.65 -4.53 -16.79
C LEU A 65 1.94 -5.39 -18.04
N PRO A 66 2.77 -4.89 -18.99
CA PRO A 66 3.14 -5.67 -20.16
C PRO A 66 3.81 -7.00 -19.78
N GLY A 67 3.28 -8.10 -20.30
CA GLY A 67 3.79 -9.44 -20.06
C GLY A 67 3.13 -10.20 -18.90
N ALA A 68 2.23 -9.57 -18.14
CA ALA A 68 1.27 -10.32 -17.31
C ALA A 68 0.37 -11.18 -18.20
N SER A 69 -0.06 -12.34 -17.70
CA SER A 69 -0.83 -13.30 -18.49
C SER A 69 -2.22 -12.77 -18.90
N LEU A 70 -2.76 -11.82 -18.12
CA LEU A 70 -4.06 -11.18 -18.32
C LEU A 70 -3.93 -9.69 -18.68
N HIS A 71 -2.79 -9.30 -19.27
CA HIS A 71 -2.57 -7.93 -19.74
C HIS A 71 -3.62 -7.53 -20.80
N GLY A 72 -4.34 -6.43 -20.55
CA GLY A 72 -5.43 -5.96 -21.41
C GLY A 72 -6.74 -6.75 -21.33
N ASP A 73 -6.90 -7.68 -20.36
CA ASP A 73 -8.13 -8.46 -20.22
C ASP A 73 -9.28 -7.66 -19.59
N LEU A 74 -10.33 -7.40 -20.35
CA LEU A 74 -11.50 -6.63 -19.89
C LEU A 74 -12.31 -7.33 -18.80
N ASP A 75 -12.17 -8.64 -18.57
CA ASP A 75 -12.77 -9.31 -17.41
C ASP A 75 -12.23 -8.73 -16.10
N LEU A 76 -10.92 -8.41 -16.05
CA LEU A 76 -10.32 -7.76 -14.89
C LEU A 76 -10.90 -6.36 -14.64
N VAL A 77 -11.19 -5.62 -15.71
CA VAL A 77 -11.82 -4.29 -15.62
C VAL A 77 -13.22 -4.42 -15.01
N GLN A 78 -14.02 -5.39 -15.46
CA GLN A 78 -15.35 -5.64 -14.90
C GLN A 78 -15.27 -6.01 -13.41
N ARG A 79 -14.33 -6.88 -13.04
CA ARG A 79 -14.09 -7.27 -11.65
C ARG A 79 -13.69 -6.09 -10.76
N ILE A 80 -12.90 -5.17 -11.27
CA ILE A 80 -12.51 -3.93 -10.58
C ILE A 80 -13.72 -3.02 -10.38
N GLU A 81 -14.57 -2.88 -11.39
CA GLU A 81 -15.79 -2.07 -11.30
C GLU A 81 -16.80 -2.66 -10.31
N ASP A 82 -16.97 -3.99 -10.28
CA ASP A 82 -17.81 -4.68 -9.33
C ASP A 82 -17.29 -4.49 -7.89
N ALA A 83 -15.97 -4.57 -7.70
CA ALA A 83 -15.32 -4.30 -6.42
C ALA A 83 -15.51 -2.84 -5.99
N ALA A 84 -15.34 -1.88 -6.90
CA ALA A 84 -15.56 -0.46 -6.62
C ALA A 84 -17.04 -0.19 -6.28
N ALA A 85 -17.98 -0.82 -6.99
CA ALA A 85 -19.41 -0.72 -6.69
C ALA A 85 -19.73 -1.26 -5.29
N TRP A 86 -19.11 -2.38 -4.90
CA TRP A 86 -19.21 -2.90 -3.55
C TRP A 86 -18.62 -1.95 -2.50
N ALA A 87 -17.43 -1.41 -2.74
CA ALA A 87 -16.76 -0.47 -1.85
C ALA A 87 -17.62 0.79 -1.61
N ARG A 88 -18.29 1.30 -2.64
CA ARG A 88 -19.26 2.43 -2.50
C ARG A 88 -20.43 2.09 -1.57
N ARG A 89 -20.93 0.85 -1.61
CA ARG A 89 -22.02 0.41 -0.72
C ARG A 89 -21.56 0.18 0.72
N LYS A 90 -20.27 -0.10 0.93
CA LYS A 90 -19.72 -0.53 2.22
C LYS A 90 -18.90 0.53 2.96
N ARG A 91 -18.43 1.58 2.29
CA ARG A 91 -17.75 2.71 2.95
C ARG A 91 -18.71 3.47 3.86
N THR A 92 -18.17 4.11 4.88
CA THR A 92 -18.95 5.00 5.77
C THR A 92 -19.37 6.28 5.03
N ALA A 93 -20.29 7.04 5.63
CA ALA A 93 -20.73 8.33 5.07
C ALA A 93 -19.55 9.33 4.89
N GLY A 94 -18.51 9.20 5.72
CA GLY A 94 -17.26 9.97 5.60
C GLY A 94 -16.29 9.43 4.56
N GLY A 95 -16.63 8.36 3.83
CA GLY A 95 -15.77 7.75 2.82
C GLY A 95 -14.71 6.78 3.37
N ARG A 96 -14.78 6.42 4.65
CA ARG A 96 -13.80 5.52 5.30
C ARG A 96 -14.20 4.05 5.18
N PHE A 97 -13.22 3.17 5.34
CA PHE A 97 -13.39 1.72 5.33
C PHE A 97 -13.15 1.11 6.70
N ASP A 98 -14.02 0.18 7.07
CA ASP A 98 -13.88 -0.62 8.28
C ASP A 98 -12.90 -1.77 8.06
N LEU A 99 -12.14 -2.11 9.09
CA LEU A 99 -11.56 -3.42 9.32
C LEU A 99 -12.47 -4.15 10.30
N LEU A 100 -13.35 -5.01 9.79
CA LEU A 100 -14.43 -5.64 10.58
C LEU A 100 -13.93 -6.44 11.78
N ALA A 101 -12.69 -6.92 11.74
CA ALA A 101 -12.08 -7.62 12.86
C ALA A 101 -11.86 -6.71 14.09
N THR A 102 -11.60 -5.40 13.91
CA THR A 102 -11.22 -4.55 15.06
C THR A 102 -11.34 -3.03 14.90
N ASN A 103 -11.36 -2.44 13.70
CA ASN A 103 -11.37 -0.98 13.53
C ASN A 103 -12.56 -0.52 12.68
N PHE A 104 -13.51 0.18 13.30
CA PHE A 104 -14.66 0.75 12.61
C PHE A 104 -14.44 2.24 12.33
N ASP A 105 -14.99 2.72 11.21
CA ASP A 105 -14.86 4.08 10.69
C ASP A 105 -13.40 4.56 10.64
N SER A 106 -12.51 3.67 10.16
CA SER A 106 -11.07 3.74 10.40
C SER A 106 -10.32 4.51 9.31
N SER A 107 -9.78 5.67 9.67
CA SER A 107 -8.91 6.43 8.76
C SER A 107 -7.61 5.69 8.41
N PRO A 108 -6.92 5.02 9.35
CA PRO A 108 -5.74 4.23 9.01
C PRO A 108 -5.98 3.09 8.02
N ASP A 109 -7.05 2.30 8.21
CA ASP A 109 -7.41 1.22 7.27
C ASP A 109 -7.82 1.76 5.90
N THR A 110 -8.42 2.95 5.88
CA THR A 110 -8.65 3.71 4.65
C THR A 110 -7.33 4.15 4.01
N GLY A 111 -6.35 4.59 4.80
CA GLY A 111 -5.01 4.95 4.33
C GLY A 111 -4.29 3.77 3.69
N PHE A 112 -4.30 2.59 4.31
CA PHE A 112 -3.76 1.37 3.70
C PHE A 112 -4.46 1.00 2.39
N THR A 113 -5.78 1.18 2.34
CA THR A 113 -6.56 0.99 1.12
C THR A 113 -6.09 1.93 0.00
N VAL A 114 -5.94 3.21 0.30
CA VAL A 114 -5.45 4.20 -0.67
C VAL A 114 -4.00 3.90 -1.10
N GLN A 115 -3.12 3.49 -0.18
CA GLN A 115 -1.75 3.08 -0.54
C GLN A 115 -1.71 1.93 -1.55
N ALA A 116 -2.64 0.99 -1.44
CA ALA A 116 -2.72 -0.13 -2.38
C ALA A 116 -3.23 0.32 -3.77
N LEU A 117 -4.26 1.18 -3.80
CA LEU A 117 -4.95 1.56 -5.04
C LEU A 117 -4.23 2.68 -5.82
N ALA A 118 -3.60 3.63 -5.13
CA ALA A 118 -3.05 4.83 -5.75
C ALA A 118 -1.99 4.55 -6.84
N PRO A 119 -1.02 3.62 -6.66
CA PRO A 119 -0.06 3.31 -7.72
C PRO A 119 -0.71 2.73 -8.98
N VAL A 120 -1.81 1.98 -8.84
CA VAL A 120 -2.58 1.43 -9.96
C VAL A 120 -3.32 2.54 -10.69
N VAL A 121 -3.99 3.45 -9.97
CA VAL A 121 -4.65 4.62 -10.58
C VAL A 121 -3.63 5.48 -11.32
N ARG A 122 -2.46 5.73 -10.74
CA ARG A 122 -1.36 6.46 -11.38
C ARG A 122 -0.89 5.78 -12.67
N ALA A 123 -0.75 4.46 -12.66
CA ALA A 123 -0.37 3.71 -13.85
C ALA A 123 -1.47 3.71 -14.93
N ALA A 124 -2.73 3.62 -14.53
CA ALA A 124 -3.89 3.66 -15.42
C ALA A 124 -4.06 5.03 -16.09
N GLN A 125 -3.93 6.13 -15.34
CA GLN A 125 -3.98 7.50 -15.87
C GLN A 125 -2.88 7.77 -16.92
N ARG A 126 -1.75 7.07 -16.87
CA ARG A 126 -0.69 7.19 -17.88
C ARG A 126 -1.03 6.49 -19.20
N GLN A 127 -2.03 5.60 -19.21
CA GLN A 127 -2.42 4.79 -20.36
C GLN A 127 -3.85 5.10 -20.86
N GLU A 128 -4.64 5.87 -20.11
CA GLU A 128 -6.08 6.08 -20.35
C GLU A 128 -6.44 6.79 -21.67
N GLY A 129 -5.47 7.48 -22.29
CA GLY A 129 -5.68 8.12 -23.60
C GLY A 129 -5.77 7.12 -24.76
N ASP A 130 -5.12 5.97 -24.62
CA ASP A 130 -4.98 4.95 -25.67
C ASP A 130 -5.65 3.62 -25.29
N ASP A 131 -5.98 3.41 -24.02
CA ASP A 131 -6.55 2.17 -23.48
C ASP A 131 -7.85 2.42 -22.70
N GLU A 132 -8.95 1.87 -23.22
CA GLU A 132 -10.28 2.01 -22.63
C GLU A 132 -10.39 1.38 -21.24
N GLY A 133 -9.80 0.21 -21.03
CA GLY A 133 -9.83 -0.45 -19.73
C GLY A 133 -8.99 0.29 -18.71
N ALA A 134 -7.85 0.87 -19.11
CA ALA A 134 -7.07 1.76 -18.24
C ALA A 134 -7.90 2.97 -17.80
N ARG A 135 -8.61 3.62 -18.73
CA ARG A 135 -9.53 4.73 -18.42
C ARG A 135 -10.62 4.34 -17.41
N ARG A 136 -11.21 3.15 -17.59
CA ARG A 136 -12.24 2.62 -16.68
C ARG A 136 -11.67 2.29 -15.30
N ILE A 137 -10.48 1.70 -15.22
CA ILE A 137 -9.78 1.41 -13.96
C ILE A 137 -9.45 2.72 -13.22
N ALA A 138 -8.90 3.71 -13.92
CA ALA A 138 -8.58 5.02 -13.35
C ALA A 138 -9.83 5.69 -12.77
N ALA A 139 -10.95 5.66 -13.50
CA ALA A 139 -12.22 6.21 -13.04
C ALA A 139 -12.78 5.45 -11.81
N ALA A 140 -12.83 4.12 -11.88
CA ALA A 140 -13.44 3.29 -10.84
C ALA A 140 -12.69 3.37 -9.51
N LEU A 141 -11.37 3.21 -9.53
CA LEU A 141 -10.53 3.25 -8.32
C LEU A 141 -10.21 4.68 -7.89
N GLY A 142 -10.09 5.61 -8.83
CA GLY A 142 -9.85 7.02 -8.53
C GLY A 142 -11.00 7.66 -7.73
N GLU A 143 -12.25 7.32 -8.04
CA GLU A 143 -13.41 7.79 -7.25
C GLU A 143 -13.37 7.30 -5.79
N ILE A 144 -12.87 6.08 -5.55
CA ILE A 144 -12.70 5.54 -4.20
C ILE A 144 -11.67 6.37 -3.43
N ILE A 145 -10.51 6.65 -4.02
CA ILE A 145 -9.46 7.46 -3.41
C ILE A 145 -9.96 8.88 -3.12
N ARG A 146 -10.59 9.53 -4.12
CA ARG A 146 -11.07 10.91 -3.99
C ARG A 146 -12.11 11.06 -2.88
N THR A 147 -13.01 10.09 -2.73
CA THR A 147 -14.02 10.11 -1.66
C THR A 147 -13.45 9.74 -0.29
N ALA A 148 -12.35 8.99 -0.24
CA ALA A 148 -11.70 8.61 1.01
C ALA A 148 -10.92 9.76 1.66
N ALA A 149 -10.39 10.70 0.87
CA ALA A 149 -9.49 11.75 1.36
C ALA A 149 -10.10 12.64 2.47
N PRO A 150 -11.34 13.18 2.34
CA PRO A 150 -11.97 13.95 3.42
C PRO A 150 -12.16 13.11 4.70
N GLY A 151 -12.47 11.83 4.54
CA GLY A 151 -12.62 10.89 5.63
C GLY A 151 -11.33 10.71 6.43
N MET A 152 -10.21 10.52 5.72
CA MET A 152 -8.87 10.39 6.31
C MET A 152 -8.43 11.67 7.03
N VAL A 153 -8.70 12.84 6.45
CA VAL A 153 -8.42 14.15 7.09
C VAL A 153 -9.13 14.27 8.43
N ALA A 154 -10.38 13.82 8.52
CA ALA A 154 -11.21 14.00 9.71
C ALA A 154 -11.00 12.95 10.83
N GLY A 155 -10.50 11.75 10.54
CA GLY A 155 -10.59 10.62 11.48
C GLY A 155 -9.32 10.24 12.24
N GLY A 156 -8.19 10.92 12.03
CA GLY A 156 -6.97 10.72 12.83
C GLY A 156 -6.35 9.32 12.74
N PHE A 157 -5.45 8.98 13.64
CA PHE A 157 -4.72 7.70 13.63
C PHE A 157 -4.70 7.00 14.99
N HIS A 158 -4.57 5.66 14.99
CA HIS A 158 -4.60 4.84 16.22
C HIS A 158 -3.21 4.55 16.81
N THR A 159 -2.17 4.54 15.97
CA THR A 159 -0.80 4.15 16.34
C THR A 159 0.22 5.02 15.60
N PRO A 160 1.50 5.04 16.00
CA PRO A 160 2.49 5.88 15.34
C PRO A 160 2.69 5.58 13.84
N ASN A 161 2.83 4.33 13.40
CA ASN A 161 2.93 4.00 11.96
C ASN A 161 1.72 4.49 11.15
N HIS A 162 0.52 4.46 11.74
CA HIS A 162 -0.69 4.92 11.06
C HIS A 162 -0.62 6.40 10.68
N ARG A 163 0.14 7.22 11.43
CA ARG A 163 0.41 8.61 11.06
C ARG A 163 1.11 8.67 9.70
N TRP A 164 2.16 7.89 9.51
CA TRP A 164 2.91 7.89 8.25
C TRP A 164 2.10 7.29 7.11
N VAL A 165 1.30 6.26 7.38
CA VAL A 165 0.33 5.72 6.42
C VAL A 165 -0.62 6.80 5.93
N LEU A 166 -1.20 7.60 6.84
CA LEU A 166 -2.07 8.72 6.47
C LEU A 166 -1.33 9.79 5.68
N VAL A 167 -0.14 10.20 6.12
CA VAL A 167 0.69 11.18 5.38
C VAL A 167 0.85 10.72 3.94
N SER A 168 1.32 9.50 3.71
CA SER A 168 1.54 8.99 2.36
C SER A 168 0.26 8.82 1.53
N ALA A 169 -0.83 8.32 2.11
CA ALA A 169 -2.10 8.14 1.42
C ALA A 169 -2.71 9.48 1.00
N LEU A 170 -2.66 10.48 1.87
CA LEU A 170 -3.09 11.84 1.58
C LEU A 170 -2.19 12.50 0.53
N SER A 171 -0.86 12.34 0.62
CA SER A 171 0.09 12.84 -0.38
C SER A 171 -0.19 12.25 -1.77
N MET A 172 -0.37 10.93 -1.88
CA MET A 172 -0.73 10.27 -3.13
C MET A 172 -2.10 10.71 -3.65
N SER A 173 -3.05 11.01 -2.75
CA SER A 173 -4.35 11.55 -3.14
C SER A 173 -4.22 12.94 -3.77
N CYS A 174 -3.39 13.81 -3.22
CA CYS A 174 -3.07 15.13 -3.80
C CYS A 174 -2.30 15.04 -5.12
N GLU A 175 -1.37 14.08 -5.24
CA GLU A 175 -0.64 13.82 -6.50
C GLU A 175 -1.61 13.46 -7.63
N LEU A 176 -2.57 12.56 -7.35
CA LEU A 176 -3.56 12.09 -8.32
C LEU A 176 -4.67 13.13 -8.59
N PHE A 177 -5.06 13.90 -7.58
CA PHE A 177 -6.16 14.86 -7.63
C PHE A 177 -5.72 16.19 -6.98
N PRO A 178 -5.04 17.07 -7.73
CA PRO A 178 -4.47 18.31 -7.19
C PRO A 178 -5.50 19.27 -6.58
N ASP A 179 -6.77 19.16 -6.97
CA ASP A 179 -7.87 19.94 -6.41
C ASP A 179 -8.20 19.60 -4.95
N LEU A 180 -7.74 18.44 -4.44
CA LEU A 180 -7.84 18.08 -3.02
C LEU A 180 -6.82 18.80 -2.14
N ALA A 181 -5.73 19.32 -2.72
CA ALA A 181 -4.60 19.83 -1.97
C ALA A 181 -4.96 20.95 -0.96
N PRO A 182 -5.85 21.91 -1.25
CA PRO A 182 -6.23 22.96 -0.29
C PRO A 182 -6.80 22.40 1.02
N ASP A 183 -7.54 21.30 0.96
CA ASP A 183 -8.22 20.70 2.12
C ASP A 183 -7.36 19.63 2.81
N VAL A 184 -6.41 19.02 2.08
CA VAL A 184 -5.62 17.87 2.55
C VAL A 184 -4.23 18.28 3.07
N MET A 185 -3.55 19.21 2.39
CA MET A 185 -2.18 19.60 2.74
C MET A 185 -2.03 20.11 4.19
N PRO A 186 -2.98 20.86 4.79
CA PRO A 186 -2.85 21.26 6.18
C PRO A 186 -2.68 20.09 7.16
N THR A 187 -3.36 18.97 6.92
CA THR A 187 -3.23 17.75 7.75
C THR A 187 -1.87 17.08 7.55
N ILE A 188 -1.39 17.01 6.30
CA ILE A 188 -0.05 16.48 5.99
C ILE A 188 1.03 17.29 6.72
N GLU A 189 0.99 18.62 6.61
CA GLU A 189 1.99 19.48 7.27
C GLU A 189 1.90 19.39 8.79
N ALA A 190 0.69 19.29 9.36
CA ALA A 190 0.51 19.13 10.80
C ALA A 190 1.18 17.85 11.31
N TYR A 191 1.05 16.73 10.60
CA TYR A 191 1.70 15.47 10.97
C TYR A 191 3.21 15.50 10.78
N LEU A 192 3.70 16.12 9.71
CA LEU A 192 5.14 16.27 9.46
C LEU A 192 5.82 17.22 10.47
N ALA A 193 5.11 18.25 10.95
CA ALA A 193 5.61 19.18 11.95
C ALA A 193 5.90 18.53 13.31
N GLU A 194 5.31 17.36 13.60
CA GLU A 194 5.62 16.57 14.80
C GLU A 194 6.97 15.84 14.73
N THR A 195 7.68 15.93 13.59
CA THR A 195 8.92 15.19 13.28
C THR A 195 8.72 13.68 13.18
N ILE A 196 9.65 13.00 12.50
CA ILE A 196 9.61 11.54 12.37
C ILE A 196 10.08 10.91 13.68
N ASP A 197 9.28 9.99 14.22
CA ASP A 197 9.46 9.32 15.50
C ASP A 197 10.48 8.17 15.44
N ILE A 198 11.66 8.49 14.94
CA ILE A 198 12.82 7.59 14.78
C ILE A 198 13.98 8.06 15.67
N ASN A 199 14.68 7.12 16.30
CA ASN A 199 15.86 7.44 17.12
C ASN A 199 17.15 7.50 16.29
N GLN A 200 18.28 7.85 16.94
CA GLN A 200 19.59 7.94 16.30
C GLN A 200 20.12 6.60 15.75
N ASP A 201 19.58 5.47 16.22
CA ASP A 201 19.99 4.13 15.81
C ASP A 201 19.17 3.62 14.61
N GLY A 202 18.21 4.41 14.11
CA GLY A 202 17.31 4.04 13.00
C GLY A 202 16.06 3.29 13.43
N GLU A 203 15.75 3.23 14.72
CA GLU A 203 14.60 2.50 15.25
C GLU A 203 13.39 3.44 15.39
N PHE A 204 12.28 3.09 14.73
CA PHE A 204 11.00 3.77 14.96
C PHE A 204 10.46 3.48 16.35
N ILE A 205 9.64 4.38 16.90
CA ILE A 205 9.12 4.29 18.27
C ILE A 205 8.41 2.96 18.58
N GLU A 206 7.82 2.32 17.57
CA GLU A 206 7.08 1.07 17.73
C GLU A 206 7.96 -0.17 17.84
N ARG A 207 9.26 -0.07 17.52
CA ARG A 207 10.23 -1.17 17.67
C ARG A 207 9.71 -2.48 17.10
N SER A 208 9.48 -2.55 15.79
CA SER A 208 8.92 -3.74 15.14
C SER A 208 9.62 -3.98 13.81
N THR A 209 10.75 -4.66 13.90
CA THR A 209 11.68 -4.88 12.77
C THR A 209 11.03 -5.59 11.60
N SER A 210 10.14 -6.56 11.86
CA SER A 210 9.59 -7.39 10.79
C SER A 210 8.20 -6.97 10.30
N VAL A 211 7.50 -6.08 11.03
CA VAL A 211 6.13 -5.68 10.69
C VAL A 211 6.00 -4.16 10.51
N TYR A 212 6.19 -3.35 11.55
CA TYR A 212 5.87 -1.92 11.44
C TYR A 212 7.00 -1.06 10.86
N ASN A 213 8.26 -1.46 11.00
CA ASN A 213 9.36 -0.81 10.28
C ASN A 213 9.10 -0.80 8.75
N PRO A 214 8.75 -1.95 8.12
CA PRO A 214 8.26 -1.97 6.72
C PRO A 214 7.12 -1.01 6.40
N VAL A 215 6.17 -0.84 7.32
CA VAL A 215 5.02 0.04 7.12
C VAL A 215 5.47 1.50 7.11
N CYS A 216 6.26 1.90 8.10
CA CYS A 216 6.83 3.25 8.19
C CYS A 216 7.71 3.57 6.98
N ASP A 217 8.63 2.68 6.62
CA ASP A 217 9.54 2.86 5.49
C ASP A 217 8.80 3.04 4.17
N ARG A 218 7.84 2.15 3.89
CA ARG A 218 7.01 2.27 2.68
C ARG A 218 6.23 3.59 2.67
N ALA A 219 5.62 3.95 3.79
CA ALA A 219 4.80 5.14 3.88
C ALA A 219 5.64 6.41 3.67
N LEU A 220 6.76 6.57 4.39
CA LEU A 220 7.65 7.72 4.24
C LEU A 220 8.26 7.79 2.84
N ARG A 221 8.62 6.65 2.24
CA ARG A 221 9.07 6.58 0.84
C ARG A 221 8.00 7.07 -0.14
N LEU A 222 6.77 6.59 -0.02
CA LEU A 222 5.66 7.01 -0.88
C LEU A 222 5.35 8.50 -0.69
N ALA A 223 5.37 8.99 0.55
CA ALA A 223 5.20 10.41 0.84
C ALA A 223 6.32 11.27 0.23
N ALA A 224 7.58 10.83 0.31
CA ALA A 224 8.72 11.51 -0.30
C ALA A 224 8.52 11.66 -1.81
N GLU A 225 8.10 10.59 -2.49
CA GLU A 225 7.85 10.58 -3.94
C GLU A 225 6.70 11.53 -4.30
N SER A 226 5.55 11.42 -3.64
CA SER A 226 4.36 12.22 -3.97
C SER A 226 4.48 13.69 -3.59
N LEU A 227 5.19 14.02 -2.51
CA LEU A 227 5.42 15.41 -2.07
C LEU A 227 6.68 16.04 -2.67
N GLN A 228 7.52 15.26 -3.34
CA GLN A 228 8.86 15.65 -3.79
C GLN A 228 9.72 16.17 -2.62
N ARG A 229 9.74 15.41 -1.51
CA ARG A 229 10.42 15.72 -0.26
C ARG A 229 11.41 14.64 0.13
N ASP A 230 12.58 14.65 -0.51
CA ASP A 230 13.64 13.66 -0.31
C ASP A 230 14.18 13.64 1.13
N GLU A 231 13.98 14.69 1.91
CA GLU A 231 14.34 14.72 3.33
C GLU A 231 13.62 13.65 4.16
N LEU A 232 12.42 13.22 3.75
CA LEU A 232 11.67 12.14 4.42
C LEU A 232 12.38 10.78 4.30
N LEU A 233 13.22 10.62 3.28
CA LEU A 233 14.00 9.40 3.07
C LEU A 233 15.14 9.23 4.08
N SER A 234 15.50 10.27 4.84
CA SER A 234 16.52 10.17 5.88
C SER A 234 16.17 9.12 6.95
N ALA A 235 14.91 9.07 7.37
CA ALA A 235 14.42 8.08 8.32
C ALA A 235 14.40 6.66 7.72
N VAL A 236 13.97 6.55 6.45
CA VAL A 236 13.95 5.26 5.72
C VAL A 236 15.37 4.70 5.62
N ARG A 237 16.34 5.51 5.21
CA ARG A 237 17.76 5.09 5.12
C ARG A 237 18.30 4.63 6.47
N ALA A 238 18.01 5.38 7.55
CA ALA A 238 18.45 5.01 8.89
C ALA A 238 17.85 3.66 9.33
N ASN A 239 16.57 3.43 9.07
CA ASN A 239 15.92 2.17 9.41
C ASN A 239 16.43 0.98 8.60
N LEU A 240 16.65 1.16 7.29
CA LEU A 240 17.20 0.10 6.44
C LEU A 240 18.65 -0.25 6.81
N GLU A 241 19.47 0.73 7.19
CA GLU A 241 20.82 0.47 7.69
C GLU A 241 20.75 -0.33 9.00
N MET A 242 19.92 0.09 9.95
CA MET A 242 19.71 -0.65 11.20
C MET A 242 19.21 -2.09 10.94
N SER A 243 18.20 -2.25 10.09
CA SER A 243 17.58 -3.54 9.78
C SER A 243 18.56 -4.52 9.15
N TYR A 244 19.52 -4.01 8.36
CA TYR A 244 20.61 -4.82 7.81
C TYR A 244 21.49 -5.42 8.91
N HIS A 245 21.86 -4.62 9.92
CA HIS A 245 22.69 -5.09 11.06
C HIS A 245 21.94 -6.05 12.01
N LEU A 246 20.61 -6.07 11.93
CA LEU A 246 19.75 -6.99 12.70
C LEU A 246 19.43 -8.29 11.96
N MET A 247 19.95 -8.48 10.74
CA MET A 247 19.68 -9.66 9.93
C MET A 247 20.67 -10.80 10.26
N HIS A 248 20.12 -12.01 10.44
CA HIS A 248 20.87 -13.24 10.59
C HIS A 248 21.25 -13.85 9.24
N GLU A 249 22.16 -14.84 9.26
CA GLU A 249 22.64 -15.54 8.05
C GLU A 249 21.52 -16.23 7.26
N ASP A 250 20.40 -16.56 7.91
CA ASP A 250 19.22 -17.19 7.31
C ASP A 250 18.18 -16.17 6.80
N ALA A 251 18.57 -14.89 6.72
CA ALA A 251 17.74 -13.73 6.37
C ALA A 251 16.59 -13.42 7.35
N THR A 252 16.55 -14.08 8.51
CA THR A 252 15.61 -13.69 9.58
C THR A 252 16.15 -12.50 10.36
N VAL A 253 15.28 -11.69 10.94
CA VAL A 253 15.69 -10.52 11.74
C VAL A 253 15.52 -10.75 13.23
N VAL A 254 16.36 -10.07 14.02
CA VAL A 254 16.21 -9.99 15.47
C VAL A 254 14.89 -9.29 15.81
N THR A 255 14.00 -9.99 16.50
CA THR A 255 12.71 -9.45 16.97
C THR A 255 12.57 -9.49 18.51
N SER A 256 13.61 -9.92 19.23
CA SER A 256 13.55 -10.12 20.69
C SER A 256 13.27 -8.84 21.48
N PHE A 257 13.69 -7.69 20.94
CA PHE A 257 13.49 -6.37 21.52
C PHE A 257 12.18 -5.71 21.09
N SER A 258 11.42 -6.33 20.18
CA SER A 258 10.15 -5.77 19.71
C SER A 258 9.16 -5.60 20.85
N THR A 259 8.38 -4.52 20.81
CA THR A 259 7.27 -4.26 21.74
C THR A 259 5.91 -4.61 21.12
N ARG A 260 5.91 -5.24 19.94
CA ARG A 260 4.74 -5.49 19.11
C ARG A 260 4.55 -6.97 18.82
N GLN A 261 3.61 -7.29 17.94
CA GLN A 261 3.16 -8.65 17.65
C GLN A 261 4.25 -9.58 17.11
N ASP A 262 5.33 -9.03 16.56
CA ASP A 262 6.46 -9.81 16.06
C ASP A 262 7.48 -10.19 17.12
N ARG A 263 7.28 -9.80 18.39
CA ARG A 263 8.22 -10.12 19.47
C ARG A 263 8.49 -11.62 19.58
N GLY A 264 9.77 -11.99 19.41
CA GLY A 264 10.23 -13.37 19.51
C GLY A 264 9.88 -14.24 18.30
N ALA A 265 9.30 -13.66 17.25
CA ALA A 265 9.06 -14.36 16.00
C ALA A 265 10.38 -14.55 15.22
N ARG A 266 10.51 -15.70 14.56
CA ARG A 266 11.53 -15.92 13.53
C ARG A 266 10.94 -15.50 12.19
N ALA A 267 11.26 -14.29 11.74
CA ALA A 267 10.64 -13.67 10.58
C ALA A 267 11.68 -13.18 9.57
N VAL A 268 11.42 -13.40 8.28
CA VAL A 268 12.11 -12.73 7.17
C VAL A 268 11.37 -11.42 6.90
N PRO A 269 12.02 -10.24 6.95
CA PRO A 269 11.36 -8.93 6.87
C PRO A 269 11.04 -8.56 5.41
N GLY A 270 10.29 -9.43 4.72
CA GLY A 270 9.98 -9.26 3.29
C GLY A 270 9.24 -7.96 2.96
N GLY A 271 8.65 -7.29 3.96
CA GLY A 271 8.05 -5.97 3.79
C GLY A 271 9.06 -4.85 3.49
N LEU A 272 10.32 -4.98 3.92
CA LEU A 272 11.39 -4.01 3.65
C LEU A 272 11.91 -4.07 2.21
N ALA A 273 11.60 -5.16 1.50
CA ALA A 273 12.03 -5.42 0.12
C ALA A 273 11.82 -4.23 -0.83
N ASP A 274 10.64 -3.62 -0.76
CA ASP A 274 10.26 -2.48 -1.59
C ASP A 274 11.12 -1.24 -1.30
N ALA A 275 11.34 -0.93 -0.02
CA ALA A 275 12.13 0.22 0.40
C ALA A 275 13.61 0.04 0.04
N TYR A 276 14.19 -1.14 0.28
CA TYR A 276 15.54 -1.50 -0.16
C TYR A 276 15.70 -1.33 -1.67
N TYR A 277 14.83 -1.99 -2.45
CA TYR A 277 14.89 -1.95 -3.90
C TYR A 277 14.78 -0.53 -4.47
N TRP A 278 13.88 0.28 -3.91
CA TRP A 278 13.69 1.65 -4.36
C TRP A 278 14.89 2.54 -4.00
N LEU A 279 15.37 2.51 -2.75
CA LEU A 279 16.50 3.34 -2.31
C LEU A 279 17.79 2.99 -3.03
N ALA A 280 18.06 1.70 -3.27
CA ALA A 280 19.22 1.26 -4.04
C ALA A 280 19.30 1.93 -5.42
N ARG A 281 18.14 2.17 -6.06
CA ARG A 281 18.05 2.79 -7.38
C ARG A 281 18.00 4.30 -7.32
N HIS A 282 17.34 4.85 -6.31
CA HIS A 282 17.21 6.29 -6.13
C HIS A 282 18.55 6.92 -5.72
N ASP A 283 19.29 6.27 -4.83
CA ASP A 283 20.58 6.76 -4.31
C ASP A 283 21.80 6.24 -5.11
N ASP A 284 21.60 5.30 -6.05
CA ASP A 284 22.67 4.53 -6.70
C ASP A 284 23.62 3.86 -5.70
N ASP A 285 23.05 3.32 -4.62
CA ASP A 285 23.79 2.72 -3.50
C ASP A 285 23.54 1.21 -3.39
N ALA A 286 24.56 0.43 -3.73
CA ALA A 286 24.51 -1.02 -3.69
C ALA A 286 24.36 -1.62 -2.28
N ARG A 287 24.53 -0.84 -1.21
CA ARG A 287 24.28 -1.31 0.17
C ARG A 287 22.81 -1.66 0.39
N PHE A 288 21.91 -1.02 -0.35
CA PHE A 288 20.47 -1.27 -0.27
C PHE A 288 19.98 -2.30 -1.31
N ALA A 289 20.87 -2.88 -2.14
CA ALA A 289 20.51 -3.69 -3.32
C ALA A 289 20.44 -5.21 -3.07
#